data_AF-A0A4V1UCA9-F1
#
_entry.id   AF-A0A4V1UCA9-F1
#
_cell.length_a   1.000
_cell.length_b   1.000
_cell.length_c   1.000
_cell.angle_alpha   90.00
_cell.angle_beta   90.00
_cell.angle_gamma   90.00
#
_symmetry.space_group_name_H-M   'P 1'
#
loop_
_entity.id
_entity.type
_entity.pdbx_description
1 polymer ?
#
loop_
_entity_poly.entity_id
_entity_poly.type
_entity_poly.pdbx_seq_one_letter_code
_entity_poly.pdbx_strand_id
1 'polypeptide(L)'
;TEDASELRIPLQNIYIFNKVINEVPSALNGTDAEKNSLIAEAKAMRAWTYFLLINYYGKPYNAATAASDAGFPIVTDAEVTETNFTRASVQEVYDFILSDLTTSIPSLPPRVTHRIKMSKAAAEGLLGKVYVFMGRFNDALPMLNASINDISGASIPVGLYDYNVTLATGGSFLPISIFGPTYPTVVNNQENIFGKQVSNPYAFIGNELVITPQTVALYGSNDLRLQFYSATPYGGPDYPNGLRRRTAPGAIQFGVVLPDIYLLRAECKVRSNDLSGAVTDLQTLRARRMPAGSAAVPAATASQQISLLRYVMDERIREFALQGFRWYDMRRLSVDPLFSGTVYTHTQYSATGGVSNTYTLTPERLVLRLPQKIIDQNPGMVNNP
;
A
#
# COMPACT_ATOMS: atom_id res chain seq x y z
N THR A 1 22.14 14.67 16.27
CA THR A 1 20.68 14.78 16.47
C THR A 1 20.01 14.28 15.22
N GLU A 2 19.20 13.23 15.32
CA GLU A 2 18.47 12.66 14.19
C GLU A 2 17.38 13.65 13.74
N ASP A 3 17.30 13.97 12.45
CA ASP A 3 16.41 15.02 11.95
C ASP A 3 14.95 14.61 11.77
N ALA A 4 14.58 13.38 12.17
CA ALA A 4 13.24 12.81 12.00
C ALA A 4 12.74 12.94 10.54
N SER A 5 13.63 12.69 9.58
CA SER A 5 13.43 12.94 8.15
C SER A 5 12.20 12.24 7.56
N GLU A 6 11.85 11.09 8.14
CA GLU A 6 10.74 10.21 7.83
C GLU A 6 9.36 10.82 8.14
N LEU A 7 9.29 11.74 9.12
CA LEU A 7 8.05 12.46 9.45
C LEU A 7 7.94 13.83 8.77
N ARG A 8 9.04 14.36 8.25
CA ARG A 8 9.09 15.70 7.65
C ARG A 8 8.06 15.88 6.53
N ILE A 9 8.07 14.99 5.54
CA ILE A 9 7.17 15.09 4.37
C ILE A 9 5.69 14.88 4.77
N PRO A 10 5.33 13.83 5.55
CA PRO A 10 3.96 13.67 6.03
C PRO A 10 3.42 14.88 6.81
N LEU A 11 4.20 15.44 7.75
CA LEU A 11 3.76 16.56 8.57
C LEU A 11 3.62 17.86 7.75
N GLN A 12 4.54 18.13 6.83
CA GLN A 12 4.41 19.24 5.88
C GLN A 12 3.14 19.13 5.02
N ASN A 13 2.82 17.92 4.55
CA ASN A 13 1.61 17.69 3.79
C ASN A 13 0.35 17.94 4.64
N ILE A 14 0.31 17.44 5.89
CA ILE A 14 -0.82 17.69 6.81
C ILE A 14 -1.03 19.19 7.00
N TYR A 15 0.04 19.95 7.27
CA TYR A 15 -0.03 21.41 7.39
C TYR A 15 -0.64 22.07 6.15
N ILE A 16 -0.15 21.70 4.95
CA ILE A 16 -0.66 22.25 3.69
C ILE A 16 -2.14 21.90 3.49
N PHE A 17 -2.54 20.66 3.78
CA PHE A 17 -3.95 20.26 3.64
C PHE A 17 -4.84 20.99 4.64
N ASN A 18 -4.42 21.13 5.90
CA ASN A 18 -5.15 21.92 6.89
C ASN A 18 -5.33 23.37 6.42
N LYS A 19 -4.28 23.98 5.87
CA LYS A 19 -4.35 25.33 5.31
C LYS A 19 -5.40 25.44 4.21
N VAL A 20 -5.40 24.50 3.26
CA VAL A 20 -6.41 24.46 2.19
C VAL A 20 -7.81 24.30 2.77
N ILE A 21 -8.00 23.36 3.70
CA ILE A 21 -9.31 23.06 4.31
C ILE A 21 -9.85 24.27 5.09
N ASN A 22 -8.99 24.99 5.80
CA ASN A 22 -9.39 26.07 6.70
C ASN A 22 -9.56 27.40 5.96
N GLU A 23 -8.75 27.69 4.94
CA GLU A 23 -8.72 29.02 4.30
C GLU A 23 -9.54 29.11 3.01
N VAL A 24 -9.65 28.04 2.21
CA VAL A 24 -10.40 28.06 0.93
C VAL A 24 -11.87 28.47 1.08
N PRO A 25 -12.61 28.10 2.15
CA PRO A 25 -13.99 28.59 2.33
C PRO A 25 -14.09 30.13 2.25
N SER A 26 -13.08 30.84 2.76
CA SER A 26 -13.01 32.30 2.81
C SER A 26 -12.42 32.96 1.55
N ALA A 27 -12.01 32.16 0.55
CA ALA A 27 -11.40 32.70 -0.66
C ALA A 27 -12.36 33.65 -1.41
N LEU A 28 -11.83 34.79 -1.87
CA LEU A 28 -12.64 35.86 -2.49
C LEU A 28 -13.23 35.46 -3.86
N ASN A 29 -12.62 34.50 -4.55
CA ASN A 29 -13.01 34.06 -5.88
C ASN A 29 -13.29 32.54 -5.90
N GLY A 30 -13.87 32.06 -7.02
CA GLY A 30 -14.22 30.66 -7.23
C GLY A 30 -15.64 30.34 -6.78
N THR A 31 -16.29 29.44 -7.52
CA THR A 31 -17.62 28.92 -7.20
C THR A 31 -17.57 28.00 -5.97
N ASP A 32 -18.71 27.82 -5.30
CA ASP A 32 -18.81 26.89 -4.17
C ASP A 32 -18.43 25.46 -4.57
N ALA A 33 -18.76 25.04 -5.79
CA ALA A 33 -18.39 23.73 -6.31
C ALA A 33 -16.86 23.57 -6.43
N GLU A 34 -16.17 24.58 -6.96
CA GLU A 34 -14.71 24.56 -7.08
C GLU A 34 -14.04 24.56 -5.70
N LYS A 35 -14.52 25.41 -4.77
CA LYS A 35 -14.03 25.46 -3.39
C LYS A 35 -14.22 24.11 -2.68
N ASN A 36 -15.41 23.53 -2.78
CA ASN A 36 -15.74 22.23 -2.19
C ASN A 36 -14.89 21.10 -2.78
N SER A 37 -14.62 21.13 -4.09
CA SER A 37 -13.72 20.16 -4.73
C SER A 37 -12.29 20.25 -4.19
N LEU A 38 -11.76 21.46 -4.02
CA LEU A 38 -10.41 21.66 -3.47
C LEU A 38 -10.31 21.20 -2.01
N ILE A 39 -11.32 21.52 -1.20
CA ILE A 39 -11.41 21.06 0.20
C ILE A 39 -11.52 19.54 0.26
N ALA A 40 -12.31 18.93 -0.62
CA ALA A 40 -12.47 17.49 -0.71
C ALA A 40 -11.16 16.79 -1.10
N GLU A 41 -10.44 17.30 -2.09
CA GLU A 41 -9.11 16.79 -2.46
C GLU A 41 -8.14 16.86 -1.27
N ALA A 42 -8.10 17.99 -0.56
CA ALA A 42 -7.24 18.16 0.60
C ALA A 42 -7.59 17.20 1.76
N LYS A 43 -8.88 17.03 2.08
CA LYS A 43 -9.34 16.05 3.09
C LYS A 43 -8.94 14.62 2.71
N ALA A 44 -9.19 14.21 1.47
CA ALA A 44 -8.86 12.85 1.03
C ALA A 44 -7.34 12.59 1.01
N MET A 45 -6.52 13.59 0.65
CA MET A 45 -5.06 13.48 0.72
C MET A 45 -4.53 13.53 2.16
N ARG A 46 -5.19 14.26 3.07
CA ARG A 46 -4.92 14.25 4.51
C ARG A 46 -5.23 12.89 5.12
N ALA A 47 -6.38 12.31 4.79
CA ALA A 47 -6.75 10.94 5.17
C ALA A 47 -5.71 9.90 4.71
N TRP A 48 -5.23 9.99 3.46
CA TRP A 48 -4.16 9.10 2.97
C TRP A 48 -2.87 9.23 3.81
N THR A 49 -2.52 10.46 4.20
CA THR A 49 -1.32 10.74 4.99
C THR A 49 -1.46 10.22 6.43
N TYR A 50 -2.62 10.41 7.07
CA TYR A 50 -2.89 9.80 8.37
C TYR A 50 -2.93 8.28 8.31
N PHE A 51 -3.48 7.70 7.23
CA PHE A 51 -3.46 6.25 7.03
C PHE A 51 -2.03 5.70 6.93
N LEU A 52 -1.11 6.44 6.28
CA LEU A 52 0.31 6.10 6.27
C LEU A 52 0.89 6.14 7.70
N LEU A 53 0.68 7.24 8.43
CA LEU A 53 1.24 7.48 9.75
C LEU A 53 0.74 6.48 10.79
N ILE A 54 -0.56 6.20 10.85
CA ILE A 54 -1.13 5.25 11.81
C ILE A 54 -0.65 3.83 11.55
N ASN A 55 -0.32 3.50 10.29
CA ASN A 55 0.22 2.20 9.94
C ASN A 55 1.74 2.05 10.16
N TYR A 56 2.41 3.14 10.53
CA TYR A 56 3.79 3.10 11.02
C TYR A 56 3.87 3.24 12.53
N TYR A 57 3.15 4.18 13.12
CA TYR A 57 3.35 4.59 14.52
C TYR A 57 2.20 4.20 15.47
N GLY A 58 1.11 3.63 14.97
CA GLY A 58 0.07 2.99 15.79
C GLY A 58 0.26 1.47 15.85
N LYS A 59 -0.42 0.82 16.78
CA LYS A 59 -0.64 -0.64 16.69
C LYS A 59 -1.59 -0.95 15.51
N PRO A 60 -1.58 -2.17 14.95
CA PRO A 60 -2.61 -2.58 14.00
C PRO A 60 -4.00 -2.41 14.62
N TYR A 61 -4.99 -2.00 13.82
CA TYR A 61 -6.34 -1.75 14.32
C TYR A 61 -6.95 -3.05 14.85
N ASN A 62 -7.26 -3.06 16.14
CA ASN A 62 -8.01 -4.12 16.78
C ASN A 62 -9.17 -3.49 17.53
N ALA A 63 -10.41 -3.79 17.14
CA ALA A 63 -11.60 -3.18 17.74
C ALA A 63 -11.67 -3.33 19.27
N ALA A 64 -11.05 -4.38 19.84
CA ALA A 64 -11.02 -4.60 21.28
C ALA A 64 -10.09 -3.64 22.04
N THR A 65 -9.07 -3.08 21.38
CA THR A 65 -8.02 -2.26 22.04
C THR A 65 -7.81 -0.88 21.40
N ALA A 66 -8.36 -0.64 20.22
CA ALA A 66 -8.10 0.57 19.42
C ALA A 66 -8.45 1.88 20.16
N ALA A 67 -9.45 1.87 21.04
CA ALA A 67 -9.85 3.03 21.85
C ALA A 67 -8.79 3.43 22.90
N SER A 68 -7.93 2.50 23.31
CA SER A 68 -6.88 2.72 24.32
C SER A 68 -5.47 2.65 23.76
N ASP A 69 -5.28 1.99 22.63
CA ASP A 69 -3.98 1.90 21.98
C ASP A 69 -3.55 3.27 21.49
N ALA A 70 -2.34 3.69 21.86
CA ALA A 70 -1.81 4.98 21.42
C ALA A 70 -1.63 4.99 19.89
N GLY A 71 -2.23 5.99 19.25
CA GLY A 71 -2.17 6.23 17.81
C GLY A 71 -1.15 7.31 17.46
N PHE A 72 -1.58 8.31 16.70
CA PHE A 72 -0.76 9.44 16.26
C PHE A 72 -1.50 10.75 16.59
N PRO A 73 -0.82 11.88 16.87
CA PRO A 73 -1.50 13.14 17.11
C PRO A 73 -2.35 13.57 15.91
N ILE A 74 -3.58 14.03 16.18
CA ILE A 74 -4.46 14.61 15.17
C ILE A 74 -4.27 16.13 15.20
N VAL A 75 -3.77 16.67 14.10
CA VAL A 75 -3.56 18.11 13.89
C VAL A 75 -4.50 18.57 12.78
N THR A 76 -5.41 19.48 13.13
CA THR A 76 -6.37 20.10 12.20
C THR A 76 -6.11 21.58 11.97
N ASP A 77 -5.37 22.21 12.87
CA ASP A 77 -5.01 23.61 12.76
C ASP A 77 -3.80 23.79 11.82
N ALA A 78 -3.71 24.97 11.22
CA ALA A 78 -2.62 25.34 10.30
C ALA A 78 -1.67 26.35 10.98
N GLU A 79 -1.40 26.14 12.27
CA GLU A 79 -0.61 27.04 13.12
C GLU A 79 0.79 26.50 13.37
N VAL A 80 1.81 27.28 13.07
CA VAL A 80 3.23 26.88 13.24
C VAL A 80 3.75 27.08 14.67
N THR A 81 2.96 27.75 15.52
CA THR A 81 3.30 28.06 16.91
C THR A 81 2.82 26.99 17.89
N GLU A 82 2.03 26.02 17.43
CA GLU A 82 1.64 24.87 18.23
C GLU A 82 2.85 23.96 18.47
N THR A 83 3.20 23.77 19.74
CA THR A 83 4.43 23.07 20.15
C THR A 83 4.17 21.89 21.08
N ASN A 84 2.91 21.59 21.40
CA ASN A 84 2.55 20.49 22.28
C ASN A 84 1.45 19.63 21.67
N PHE A 85 1.78 18.39 21.34
CA PHE A 85 0.86 17.44 20.70
C PHE A 85 0.60 16.24 21.60
N THR A 86 -0.66 15.85 21.74
CA THR A 86 -1.04 14.61 22.42
C THR A 86 -1.38 13.55 21.38
N ARG A 87 -0.94 12.30 21.60
CA ARG A 87 -1.32 11.19 20.73
C ARG A 87 -2.80 10.89 20.93
N ALA A 88 -3.58 10.94 19.86
CA ALA A 88 -4.90 10.35 19.84
C ALA A 88 -4.78 8.82 19.92
N SER A 89 -5.86 8.13 20.29
CA SER A 89 -5.98 6.68 20.20
C SER A 89 -5.95 6.21 18.74
N VAL A 90 -5.64 4.93 18.52
CA VAL A 90 -5.73 4.32 17.19
C VAL A 90 -7.14 4.48 16.63
N GLN A 91 -8.17 4.29 17.45
CA GLN A 91 -9.55 4.45 17.02
C GLN A 91 -9.85 5.88 16.54
N GLU A 92 -9.50 6.90 17.31
CA GLU A 92 -9.73 8.30 16.93
C GLU A 92 -9.05 8.67 15.61
N VAL A 93 -7.84 8.17 15.35
CA VAL A 93 -7.16 8.43 14.06
C VAL A 93 -7.88 7.74 12.90
N TYR A 94 -8.35 6.50 13.08
CA TYR A 94 -9.14 5.83 12.04
C TYR A 94 -10.50 6.53 11.82
N ASP A 95 -11.18 6.95 12.88
CA ASP A 95 -12.45 7.68 12.78
C ASP A 95 -12.26 9.03 12.06
N PHE A 96 -11.14 9.71 12.31
CA PHE A 96 -10.75 10.92 11.58
C PHE A 96 -10.53 10.66 10.09
N ILE A 97 -9.81 9.59 9.73
CA ILE A 97 -9.60 9.17 8.33
C ILE A 97 -10.95 8.86 7.66
N LEU A 98 -11.84 8.14 8.34
CA LEU A 98 -13.17 7.80 7.83
C LEU A 98 -14.01 9.06 7.60
N SER A 99 -13.98 10.02 8.53
CA SER A 99 -14.69 11.30 8.40
C SER A 99 -14.18 12.11 7.20
N ASP A 100 -12.86 12.24 7.05
CA ASP A 100 -12.27 12.97 5.91
C ASP A 100 -12.65 12.32 4.57
N LEU A 101 -12.62 10.99 4.47
CA LEU A 101 -12.96 10.28 3.23
C LEU A 101 -14.46 10.34 2.92
N THR A 102 -15.31 10.00 3.87
CA THR A 102 -16.77 9.95 3.65
C THR A 102 -17.35 11.32 3.35
N THR A 103 -16.84 12.39 3.97
CA THR A 103 -17.31 13.77 3.69
C THR A 103 -16.72 14.38 2.42
N SER A 104 -15.58 13.87 1.93
CA SER A 104 -14.95 14.39 0.70
C SER A 104 -15.47 13.73 -0.57
N ILE A 105 -15.75 12.42 -0.56
CA ILE A 105 -16.17 11.64 -1.74
C ILE A 105 -17.25 12.32 -2.59
N PRO A 106 -18.35 12.90 -2.03
CA PRO A 106 -19.39 13.54 -2.83
C PRO A 106 -18.94 14.75 -3.64
N SER A 107 -17.87 15.43 -3.21
CA SER A 107 -17.36 16.66 -3.81
C SER A 107 -16.04 16.46 -4.57
N LEU A 108 -15.48 15.26 -4.60
CA LEU A 108 -14.26 14.97 -5.34
C LEU A 108 -14.48 14.99 -6.86
N PRO A 109 -13.43 15.28 -7.66
CA PRO A 109 -13.50 15.14 -9.10
C PRO A 109 -14.04 13.76 -9.52
N PRO A 110 -15.13 13.70 -10.31
CA PRO A 110 -15.83 12.44 -10.61
C PRO A 110 -15.05 11.54 -11.56
N ARG A 111 -13.98 12.05 -12.19
CA ARG A 111 -13.14 11.32 -13.14
C ARG A 111 -11.69 11.41 -12.71
N VAL A 112 -10.94 10.34 -12.95
CA VAL A 112 -9.47 10.38 -12.85
C VAL A 112 -8.95 11.24 -14.02
N THR A 113 -8.42 12.42 -13.71
CA THR A 113 -7.81 13.35 -14.69
C THR A 113 -6.30 13.44 -14.53
N HIS A 114 -5.82 13.24 -13.30
CA HIS A 114 -4.40 13.20 -12.95
C HIS A 114 -4.16 12.15 -11.87
N ARG A 115 -2.94 11.57 -11.87
CA ARG A 115 -2.55 10.56 -10.89
C ARG A 115 -2.01 11.12 -9.59
N ILE A 116 -1.82 12.43 -9.49
CA ILE A 116 -1.28 13.08 -8.27
C ILE A 116 -2.35 13.87 -7.52
N LYS A 117 -3.61 13.77 -7.95
CA LYS A 117 -4.78 14.39 -7.35
C LYS A 117 -5.75 13.32 -6.91
N MET A 118 -6.49 13.59 -5.83
CA MET A 118 -7.58 12.68 -5.43
C MET A 118 -8.74 12.83 -6.40
N SER A 119 -9.19 11.70 -6.92
CA SER A 119 -10.47 11.56 -7.62
C SER A 119 -11.43 10.77 -6.75
N LYS A 120 -12.72 10.80 -7.09
CA LYS A 120 -13.74 10.00 -6.42
C LYS A 120 -13.35 8.52 -6.35
N ALA A 121 -12.96 7.92 -7.48
CA ALA A 121 -12.49 6.53 -7.56
C ALA A 121 -11.29 6.24 -6.64
N ALA A 122 -10.35 7.19 -6.50
CA ALA A 122 -9.19 7.01 -5.64
C ALA A 122 -9.56 7.04 -4.15
N ALA A 123 -10.44 7.96 -3.73
CA ALA A 123 -10.89 8.05 -2.35
C ALA A 123 -11.78 6.87 -1.94
N GLU A 124 -12.63 6.38 -2.84
CA GLU A 124 -13.39 5.13 -2.64
C GLU A 124 -12.45 3.93 -2.45
N GLY A 125 -11.41 3.81 -3.28
CA GLY A 125 -10.43 2.74 -3.16
C GLY A 125 -9.63 2.81 -1.86
N LEU A 126 -9.27 4.02 -1.43
CA LEU A 126 -8.61 4.26 -0.14
C LEU A 126 -9.55 3.94 1.03
N LEU A 127 -10.83 4.34 0.97
CA LEU A 127 -11.82 4.05 2.01
C LEU A 127 -12.05 2.53 2.14
N GLY A 128 -12.17 1.82 1.02
CA GLY A 128 -12.23 0.37 1.00
C GLY A 128 -11.01 -0.27 1.65
N LYS A 129 -9.80 0.23 1.36
CA LYS A 129 -8.56 -0.23 1.99
C LYS A 129 -8.55 0.05 3.50
N VAL A 130 -8.97 1.24 3.94
CA VAL A 130 -9.08 1.57 5.37
C VAL A 130 -10.01 0.58 6.08
N TYR A 131 -11.17 0.29 5.50
CA TYR A 131 -12.10 -0.70 6.07
C TYR A 131 -11.51 -2.12 6.15
N VAL A 132 -10.76 -2.58 5.13
CA VAL A 132 -10.04 -3.86 5.21
C VAL A 132 -9.07 -3.87 6.40
N PHE A 133 -8.36 -2.77 6.65
CA PHE A 133 -7.40 -2.67 7.75
C PHE A 133 -8.05 -2.61 9.13
N MET A 134 -9.33 -2.21 9.19
CA MET A 134 -10.16 -2.28 10.39
C MET A 134 -10.85 -3.63 10.57
N GLY A 135 -10.67 -4.59 9.66
CA GLY A 135 -11.42 -5.85 9.64
C GLY A 135 -12.89 -5.72 9.24
N ARG A 136 -13.28 -4.57 8.70
CA ARG A 136 -14.66 -4.23 8.29
C ARG A 136 -14.92 -4.62 6.84
N PHE A 137 -14.79 -5.91 6.52
CA PHE A 137 -14.82 -6.40 5.13
C PHE A 137 -16.14 -6.14 4.40
N ASN A 138 -17.27 -6.15 5.12
CA ASN A 138 -18.59 -5.84 4.55
C ASN A 138 -18.71 -4.37 4.14
N ASP A 139 -18.07 -3.45 4.87
CA ASP A 139 -18.05 -2.02 4.54
C ASP A 139 -17.02 -1.73 3.44
N ALA A 140 -15.93 -2.51 3.39
CA ALA A 140 -14.89 -2.38 2.37
C ALA A 140 -15.38 -2.75 0.97
N LEU A 141 -16.08 -3.88 0.82
CA LEU A 141 -16.49 -4.42 -0.47
C LEU A 141 -17.25 -3.41 -1.38
N PRO A 142 -18.29 -2.69 -0.91
CA PRO A 142 -18.98 -1.70 -1.75
C PRO A 142 -18.06 -0.55 -2.18
N MET A 143 -17.10 -0.13 -1.35
CA MET A 143 -16.17 0.95 -1.70
C MET A 143 -15.13 0.51 -2.73
N LEU A 144 -14.62 -0.73 -2.60
CA LEU A 144 -13.72 -1.32 -3.60
C LEU A 144 -14.43 -1.58 -4.94
N ASN A 145 -15.72 -1.95 -4.90
CA ASN A 145 -16.56 -2.04 -6.09
C ASN A 145 -16.75 -0.68 -6.77
N ALA A 146 -17.11 0.35 -5.99
CA ALA A 146 -17.29 1.71 -6.50
C ALA A 146 -16.02 2.23 -7.17
N SER A 147 -14.86 2.07 -6.52
CA SER A 147 -13.56 2.45 -7.07
C SER A 147 -13.30 1.81 -8.44
N ILE A 148 -13.54 0.50 -8.60
CA ILE A 148 -13.35 -0.21 -9.87
C ILE A 148 -14.40 0.19 -10.93
N ASN A 149 -15.62 0.52 -10.52
CA ASN A 149 -16.65 0.97 -11.46
C ASN A 149 -16.34 2.38 -11.97
N ASP A 150 -15.94 3.30 -11.09
CA ASP A 150 -15.71 4.70 -11.41
C ASP A 150 -14.47 4.94 -12.29
N ILE A 151 -13.47 4.03 -12.27
CA ILE A 151 -12.33 4.13 -13.20
C ILE A 151 -12.73 3.97 -14.68
N SER A 152 -13.89 3.36 -14.98
CA SER A 152 -14.40 3.27 -16.35
C SER A 152 -14.71 4.64 -16.96
N GLY A 153 -14.99 5.65 -16.13
CA GLY A 153 -15.21 7.04 -16.52
C GLY A 153 -13.96 7.92 -16.53
N ALA A 154 -12.77 7.35 -16.31
CA ALA A 154 -11.52 8.11 -16.26
C ALA A 154 -11.24 8.88 -17.57
N SER A 155 -10.69 10.09 -17.44
CA SER A 155 -10.27 10.90 -18.60
C SER A 155 -8.86 10.56 -19.10
N ILE A 156 -8.12 9.75 -18.34
CA ILE A 156 -6.82 9.18 -18.71
C ILE A 156 -6.89 7.65 -18.62
N PRO A 157 -6.04 6.90 -19.33
CA PRO A 157 -6.06 5.43 -19.25
C PRO A 157 -5.86 4.97 -17.80
N VAL A 158 -6.76 4.16 -17.26
CA VAL A 158 -6.61 3.51 -15.96
C VAL A 158 -6.89 2.03 -16.15
N GLY A 159 -5.93 1.18 -15.81
CA GLY A 159 -6.04 -0.25 -16.09
C GLY A 159 -4.79 -1.02 -15.69
N LEU A 160 -4.91 -2.34 -15.66
CA LEU A 160 -3.79 -3.25 -15.41
C LEU A 160 -2.88 -3.31 -16.64
N TYR A 161 -1.56 -3.25 -16.45
CA TYR A 161 -0.62 -3.55 -17.53
C TYR A 161 -0.68 -5.02 -17.89
N ASP A 162 -0.78 -5.32 -19.18
CA ASP A 162 -0.65 -6.69 -19.67
C ASP A 162 0.83 -7.00 -19.96
N TYR A 163 1.46 -7.76 -19.07
CA TYR A 163 2.86 -8.16 -19.17
C TYR A 163 3.11 -9.10 -20.34
N ASN A 164 2.09 -9.82 -20.82
CA ASN A 164 2.20 -10.60 -22.05
C ASN A 164 2.40 -9.70 -23.28
N VAL A 165 2.09 -8.41 -23.18
CA VAL A 165 2.29 -7.41 -24.23
C VAL A 165 3.51 -6.54 -23.92
N THR A 166 3.59 -5.97 -22.71
CA THR A 166 4.65 -5.01 -22.38
C THR A 166 6.04 -5.63 -22.30
N LEU A 167 6.14 -6.92 -21.95
CA LEU A 167 7.40 -7.67 -21.89
C LEU A 167 7.62 -8.62 -23.09
N ALA A 168 6.72 -8.62 -24.08
CA ALA A 168 6.95 -9.31 -25.34
C ALA A 168 7.94 -8.54 -26.23
N THR A 169 8.46 -9.17 -27.28
CA THR A 169 9.36 -8.54 -28.26
C THR A 169 8.75 -7.23 -28.80
N GLY A 170 9.46 -6.11 -28.62
CA GLY A 170 8.99 -4.78 -29.00
C GLY A 170 8.03 -4.11 -28.01
N GLY A 171 7.73 -4.76 -26.89
CA GLY A 171 6.89 -4.23 -25.82
C GLY A 171 7.53 -3.07 -25.05
N SER A 172 6.69 -2.23 -24.44
CA SER A 172 7.11 -0.97 -23.81
C SER A 172 7.97 -1.13 -22.54
N PHE A 173 8.08 -2.33 -21.98
CA PHE A 173 8.94 -2.61 -20.83
C PHE A 173 10.30 -3.20 -21.23
N LEU A 174 10.54 -3.39 -22.53
CA LEU A 174 11.83 -3.75 -23.09
C LEU A 174 12.62 -2.52 -23.56
N PRO A 175 13.96 -2.58 -23.63
CA PRO A 175 14.81 -3.70 -23.19
C PRO A 175 14.89 -3.82 -21.66
N ILE A 176 15.15 -5.02 -21.16
CA ILE A 176 15.52 -5.26 -19.76
C ILE A 176 17.01 -4.96 -19.62
N SER A 177 17.35 -3.97 -18.79
CA SER A 177 18.74 -3.61 -18.50
C SER A 177 19.17 -4.13 -17.13
N ILE A 178 20.38 -3.76 -16.68
CA ILE A 178 20.81 -3.99 -15.29
C ILE A 178 19.91 -3.29 -14.25
N PHE A 179 19.12 -2.30 -14.69
CA PHE A 179 18.07 -1.60 -13.94
C PHE A 179 16.68 -2.21 -14.16
N GLY A 180 16.61 -3.46 -14.64
CA GLY A 180 15.38 -4.19 -14.92
C GLY A 180 14.61 -3.70 -16.16
N PRO A 181 13.35 -4.15 -16.32
CA PRO A 181 12.47 -3.68 -17.38
C PRO A 181 12.22 -2.16 -17.27
N THR A 182 12.03 -1.51 -18.43
CA THR A 182 11.54 -0.12 -18.44
C THR A 182 10.18 -0.06 -17.78
N TYR A 183 9.98 0.88 -16.86
CA TYR A 183 8.76 0.99 -16.07
C TYR A 183 8.28 2.45 -16.01
N PRO A 184 6.97 2.70 -16.14
CA PRO A 184 6.43 4.05 -16.16
C PRO A 184 6.64 4.79 -14.84
N THR A 185 6.87 6.10 -14.94
CA THR A 185 6.89 7.01 -13.80
C THR A 185 5.51 7.07 -13.12
N VAL A 186 5.47 7.54 -11.87
CA VAL A 186 4.22 7.61 -11.07
C VAL A 186 3.08 8.37 -11.78
N VAL A 187 3.40 9.40 -12.57
CA VAL A 187 2.42 10.20 -13.32
C VAL A 187 1.90 9.51 -14.59
N ASN A 188 2.67 8.57 -15.15
CA ASN A 188 2.36 7.88 -16.40
C ASN A 188 1.89 6.44 -16.20
N ASN A 189 2.04 5.87 -15.00
CA ASN A 189 1.63 4.51 -14.71
C ASN A 189 0.10 4.38 -14.67
N GLN A 190 -0.50 3.72 -15.66
CA GLN A 190 -1.95 3.49 -15.75
C GLN A 190 -2.54 2.65 -14.61
N GLU A 191 -1.71 1.92 -13.85
CA GLU A 191 -2.17 1.17 -12.67
C GLU A 191 -2.39 2.08 -11.46
N ASN A 192 -1.89 3.33 -11.46
CA ASN A 192 -2.18 4.30 -10.41
C ASN A 192 -3.52 4.99 -10.67
N ILE A 193 -4.47 4.83 -9.75
CA ILE A 193 -5.62 5.74 -9.63
C ILE A 193 -5.17 7.02 -8.91
N PHE A 194 -4.35 6.84 -7.87
CA PHE A 194 -3.58 7.88 -7.22
C PHE A 194 -2.16 7.38 -6.92
N GLY A 195 -1.17 8.06 -7.44
CA GLY A 195 0.23 7.72 -7.34
C GLY A 195 0.93 8.43 -6.18
N LYS A 196 1.60 7.63 -5.37
CA LYS A 196 2.63 8.05 -4.40
C LYS A 196 3.85 7.18 -4.63
N GLN A 197 5.04 7.75 -4.46
CA GLN A 197 6.28 7.01 -4.75
C GLN A 197 7.33 7.25 -3.69
N VAL A 198 8.16 6.23 -3.47
CA VAL A 198 9.35 6.29 -2.62
C VAL A 198 10.48 5.54 -3.31
N SER A 199 11.69 6.06 -3.20
CA SER A 199 12.89 5.36 -3.68
C SER A 199 13.49 4.57 -2.53
N ASN A 200 13.75 3.28 -2.75
CA ASN A 200 14.43 2.42 -1.79
C ASN A 200 15.74 1.88 -2.40
N PRO A 201 16.87 2.56 -2.21
CA PRO A 201 18.15 2.11 -2.79
C PRO A 201 18.61 0.76 -2.22
N TYR A 202 18.13 0.35 -1.05
CA TYR A 202 18.46 -0.94 -0.44
C TYR A 202 17.80 -2.14 -1.14
N ALA A 203 16.80 -1.93 -1.99
CA ALA A 203 16.24 -3.02 -2.81
C ALA A 203 17.06 -3.28 -4.08
N PHE A 204 17.99 -2.37 -4.45
CA PHE A 204 18.59 -2.32 -5.79
C PHE A 204 20.12 -2.13 -5.85
N ILE A 205 20.75 -1.27 -5.03
CA ILE A 205 22.20 -0.94 -5.12
C ILE A 205 22.97 -1.20 -3.80
N GLY A 206 22.28 -1.17 -2.66
CA GLY A 206 22.90 -1.22 -1.33
C GLY A 206 23.10 -2.62 -0.75
N ASN A 207 22.80 -2.77 0.56
CA ASN A 207 22.60 -4.08 1.19
C ASN A 207 21.30 -4.70 0.64
N GLU A 208 21.40 -5.34 -0.52
CA GLU A 208 20.28 -5.74 -1.34
C GLU A 208 19.30 -6.65 -0.58
N LEU A 209 18.10 -6.13 -0.31
CA LEU A 209 16.98 -6.95 0.12
C LEU A 209 16.64 -7.94 -1.00
N VAL A 210 16.61 -9.23 -0.66
CA VAL A 210 16.32 -10.32 -1.60
C VAL A 210 15.02 -11.03 -1.24
N ILE A 211 14.34 -11.57 -2.26
CA ILE A 211 13.28 -12.55 -2.05
C ILE A 211 13.89 -13.94 -1.82
N THR A 212 13.31 -14.67 -0.88
CA THR A 212 13.79 -16.01 -0.49
C THR A 212 13.39 -17.07 -1.52
N PRO A 213 14.00 -18.27 -1.51
CA PRO A 213 13.61 -19.35 -2.41
C PRO A 213 12.15 -19.78 -2.21
N GLN A 214 11.63 -19.69 -0.98
CA GLN A 214 10.21 -19.92 -0.69
C GLN A 214 9.31 -18.89 -1.39
N THR A 215 9.75 -17.63 -1.44
CA THR A 215 9.02 -16.58 -2.16
C THR A 215 9.14 -16.78 -3.67
N VAL A 216 10.31 -17.15 -4.19
CA VAL A 216 10.51 -17.48 -5.61
C VAL A 216 9.64 -18.67 -6.02
N ALA A 217 9.48 -19.68 -5.16
CA ALA A 217 8.65 -20.86 -5.42
C ALA A 217 7.15 -20.56 -5.53
N LEU A 218 6.71 -19.37 -5.09
CA LEU A 218 5.34 -18.92 -5.35
C LEU A 218 5.12 -18.65 -6.84
N TYR A 219 6.14 -18.26 -7.59
CA TYR A 219 6.00 -17.91 -9.01
C TYR A 219 6.09 -19.17 -9.87
N GLY A 220 5.16 -19.33 -10.81
CA GLY A 220 5.29 -20.32 -11.88
C GLY A 220 6.36 -19.90 -12.88
N SER A 221 6.88 -20.85 -13.67
CA SER A 221 7.91 -20.56 -14.69
C SER A 221 7.45 -19.57 -15.77
N ASN A 222 6.14 -19.45 -15.99
CA ASN A 222 5.53 -18.53 -16.96
C ASN A 222 5.10 -17.20 -16.34
N ASP A 223 5.37 -16.95 -15.05
CA ASP A 223 5.01 -15.71 -14.40
C ASP A 223 6.00 -14.60 -14.77
N LEU A 224 5.54 -13.64 -15.57
CA LEU A 224 6.38 -12.59 -16.13
C LEU A 224 6.83 -11.58 -15.06
N ARG A 225 6.25 -11.61 -13.85
CA ARG A 225 6.75 -10.81 -12.72
C ARG A 225 8.17 -11.17 -12.33
N LEU A 226 8.62 -12.41 -12.60
CA LEU A 226 10.00 -12.82 -12.35
C LEU A 226 11.03 -12.03 -13.18
N GLN A 227 10.62 -11.37 -14.28
CA GLN A 227 11.50 -10.51 -15.08
C GLN A 227 11.89 -9.19 -14.38
N PHE A 228 11.21 -8.84 -13.28
CA PHE A 228 11.58 -7.71 -12.41
C PHE A 228 12.62 -8.08 -11.36
N TYR A 229 13.13 -9.31 -11.39
CA TYR A 229 14.09 -9.82 -10.41
C TYR A 229 15.33 -10.39 -11.10
N SER A 230 16.47 -10.28 -10.43
CA SER A 230 17.73 -10.87 -10.89
C SER A 230 18.37 -11.69 -9.78
N ALA A 231 19.00 -12.81 -10.18
CA ALA A 231 19.88 -13.57 -9.30
C ALA A 231 21.26 -12.89 -9.15
N THR A 232 21.60 -11.94 -10.03
CA THR A 232 22.87 -11.23 -9.99
C THR A 232 22.75 -9.92 -9.20
N PRO A 233 23.60 -9.67 -8.20
CA PRO A 233 23.66 -8.39 -7.46
C PRO A 233 24.13 -7.24 -8.36
N TYR A 234 24.01 -6.00 -7.90
CA TYR A 234 24.60 -4.85 -8.58
C TYR A 234 26.14 -4.87 -8.48
N GLY A 235 26.80 -5.38 -9.52
CA GLY A 235 28.27 -5.37 -9.64
C GLY A 235 29.01 -6.49 -8.89
N GLY A 236 28.38 -7.65 -8.65
CA GLY A 236 28.98 -8.79 -7.95
C GLY A 236 28.58 -10.17 -8.51
N PRO A 237 29.04 -11.28 -7.89
CA PRO A 237 28.72 -12.64 -8.31
C PRO A 237 27.26 -13.00 -7.98
N ASP A 238 26.67 -13.93 -8.73
CA ASP A 238 25.29 -14.39 -8.51
C ASP A 238 25.03 -14.79 -7.06
N TYR A 239 23.83 -14.45 -6.58
CA TYR A 239 23.41 -14.88 -5.25
C TYR A 239 23.29 -16.41 -5.18
N PRO A 240 23.81 -17.00 -4.10
CA PRO A 240 23.62 -18.42 -3.83
C PRO A 240 22.14 -18.75 -3.53
N ASN A 241 21.83 -20.05 -3.59
CA ASN A 241 20.55 -20.63 -3.14
C ASN A 241 19.29 -20.11 -3.83
N GLY A 242 19.41 -19.45 -5.00
CA GLY A 242 18.26 -18.95 -5.76
C GLY A 242 17.60 -17.70 -5.17
N LEU A 243 18.31 -16.98 -4.29
CA LEU A 243 17.91 -15.64 -3.85
C LEU A 243 17.87 -14.68 -5.03
N ARG A 244 16.92 -13.74 -5.01
CA ARG A 244 16.80 -12.74 -6.08
C ARG A 244 16.56 -11.36 -5.52
N ARG A 245 17.24 -10.34 -6.04
CA ARG A 245 16.91 -8.93 -5.78
C ARG A 245 15.87 -8.45 -6.78
N ARG A 246 15.18 -7.36 -6.44
CA ARG A 246 14.33 -6.64 -7.40
C ARG A 246 15.16 -5.66 -8.22
N THR A 247 15.00 -5.64 -9.53
CA THR A 247 15.75 -4.76 -10.44
C THR A 247 14.96 -3.55 -10.92
N ALA A 248 13.62 -3.63 -10.97
CA ALA A 248 12.76 -2.50 -11.32
C ALA A 248 11.35 -2.58 -10.68
N PRO A 249 10.59 -1.47 -10.62
CA PRO A 249 11.07 -0.08 -10.79
C PRO A 249 11.98 0.35 -9.62
N GLY A 250 12.94 1.25 -9.88
CA GLY A 250 13.81 1.81 -8.85
C GLY A 250 13.09 2.71 -7.82
N ALA A 251 11.90 3.21 -8.17
CA ALA A 251 10.98 3.87 -7.25
C ALA A 251 9.71 3.04 -7.11
N ILE A 252 9.39 2.68 -5.86
CA ILE A 252 8.22 1.90 -5.49
C ILE A 252 7.01 2.83 -5.46
N GLN A 253 5.93 2.43 -6.12
CA GLN A 253 4.68 3.19 -6.18
C GLN A 253 3.66 2.54 -5.21
N PHE A 254 3.12 3.32 -4.28
CA PHE A 254 2.38 2.81 -3.12
C PHE A 254 1.13 3.66 -2.74
N GLY A 255 0.59 4.40 -3.71
CA GLY A 255 -0.65 5.15 -3.51
C GLY A 255 -1.89 4.24 -3.55
N VAL A 256 -2.92 4.67 -4.26
CA VAL A 256 -4.09 3.85 -4.60
C VAL A 256 -3.83 3.20 -5.96
N VAL A 257 -3.39 1.94 -5.92
CA VAL A 257 -2.97 1.16 -7.10
C VAL A 257 -3.96 0.05 -7.41
N LEU A 258 -4.28 -0.11 -8.69
CA LEU A 258 -5.33 -1.01 -9.14
C LEU A 258 -5.10 -2.49 -8.77
N PRO A 259 -3.88 -3.06 -8.85
CA PRO A 259 -3.64 -4.43 -8.38
C PRO A 259 -4.00 -4.64 -6.90
N ASP A 260 -3.76 -3.64 -6.04
CA ASP A 260 -4.08 -3.72 -4.60
C ASP A 260 -5.59 -3.72 -4.41
N ILE A 261 -6.32 -2.87 -5.14
CA ILE A 261 -7.80 -2.83 -5.09
C ILE A 261 -8.41 -4.17 -5.53
N TYR A 262 -7.93 -4.78 -6.61
CA TYR A 262 -8.39 -6.12 -7.03
C TYR A 262 -8.14 -7.19 -5.96
N LEU A 263 -6.95 -7.20 -5.35
CA LEU A 263 -6.61 -8.21 -4.36
C LEU A 263 -7.30 -8.01 -3.01
N LEU A 264 -7.49 -6.76 -2.58
CA LEU A 264 -8.30 -6.43 -1.41
C LEU A 264 -9.78 -6.79 -1.65
N ARG A 265 -10.29 -6.55 -2.86
CA ARG A 265 -11.67 -6.93 -3.22
C ARG A 265 -11.84 -8.44 -3.26
N ALA A 266 -10.88 -9.16 -3.83
CA ALA A 266 -10.87 -10.62 -3.80
C ALA A 266 -10.89 -11.13 -2.36
N GLU A 267 -10.07 -10.57 -1.47
CA GLU A 267 -10.10 -10.91 -0.04
C GLU A 267 -11.48 -10.68 0.60
N CYS A 268 -12.08 -9.50 0.39
CA CYS A 268 -13.43 -9.21 0.88
C CYS A 268 -14.45 -10.24 0.40
N LYS A 269 -14.43 -10.58 -0.90
CA LYS A 269 -15.32 -11.56 -1.52
C LYS A 269 -15.13 -12.96 -0.94
N VAL A 270 -13.89 -13.41 -0.73
CA VAL A 270 -13.64 -14.71 -0.07
C VAL A 270 -14.27 -14.71 1.33
N ARG A 271 -14.07 -13.64 2.10
CA ARG A 271 -14.59 -13.54 3.48
C ARG A 271 -16.11 -13.48 3.53
N SER A 272 -16.75 -12.88 2.54
CA SER A 272 -18.21 -12.90 2.36
C SER A 272 -18.73 -14.16 1.66
N ASN A 273 -17.89 -15.18 1.47
CA ASN A 273 -18.18 -16.46 0.80
C ASN A 273 -18.55 -16.35 -0.70
N ASP A 274 -18.27 -15.22 -1.35
CA ASP A 274 -18.30 -15.09 -2.82
C ASP A 274 -16.98 -15.61 -3.42
N LEU A 275 -16.81 -16.93 -3.41
CA LEU A 275 -15.58 -17.57 -3.91
C LEU A 275 -15.44 -17.37 -5.43
N SER A 276 -16.55 -17.39 -6.17
CA SER A 276 -16.55 -17.22 -7.63
C SER A 276 -16.10 -15.82 -8.05
N GLY A 277 -16.58 -14.78 -7.38
CA GLY A 277 -16.18 -13.41 -7.63
C GLY A 277 -14.75 -13.14 -7.20
N ALA A 278 -14.25 -13.78 -6.14
CA ALA A 278 -12.86 -13.71 -5.73
C ALA A 278 -11.91 -14.36 -6.76
N VAL A 279 -12.28 -15.53 -7.29
CA VAL A 279 -11.55 -16.20 -8.37
C VAL A 279 -11.51 -15.31 -9.62
N THR A 280 -12.63 -14.66 -9.95
CA THR A 280 -12.70 -13.72 -11.08
C THR A 280 -11.72 -12.56 -10.91
N ASP A 281 -11.64 -11.95 -9.73
CA ASP A 281 -10.68 -10.86 -9.46
C ASP A 281 -9.22 -11.33 -9.55
N LEU A 282 -8.92 -12.50 -8.97
CA LEU A 282 -7.59 -13.11 -9.06
C LEU A 282 -7.18 -13.39 -10.50
N GLN A 283 -8.06 -14.01 -11.29
CA GLN A 283 -7.79 -14.35 -12.68
C GLN A 283 -7.69 -13.10 -13.56
N THR A 284 -8.46 -12.05 -13.26
CA THR A 284 -8.35 -10.75 -13.96
C THR A 284 -6.93 -10.17 -13.81
N LEU A 285 -6.36 -10.19 -12.61
CA LEU A 285 -4.98 -9.76 -12.40
C LEU A 285 -3.99 -10.74 -13.03
N ARG A 286 -4.12 -12.04 -12.74
CA ARG A 286 -3.16 -13.06 -13.17
C ARG A 286 -3.05 -13.17 -14.68
N ALA A 287 -4.16 -13.05 -15.42
CA ALA A 287 -4.14 -13.05 -16.89
C ALA A 287 -3.32 -11.90 -17.51
N ARG A 288 -3.03 -10.85 -16.72
CA ARG A 288 -2.17 -9.73 -17.10
C ARG A 288 -0.72 -9.90 -16.65
N ARG A 289 -0.40 -10.90 -15.84
CA ARG A 289 0.95 -11.18 -15.33
C ARG A 289 1.59 -12.41 -15.96
N MET A 290 0.79 -13.27 -16.57
CA MET A 290 1.23 -14.51 -17.20
C MET A 290 0.30 -14.93 -18.34
N PRO A 291 0.72 -15.87 -19.21
CA PRO A 291 -0.13 -16.40 -20.27
C PRO A 291 -1.42 -17.01 -19.73
N ALA A 292 -2.50 -16.95 -20.51
CA ALA A 292 -3.83 -17.38 -20.09
C ALA A 292 -3.87 -18.80 -19.50
N GLY A 293 -3.11 -19.75 -20.08
CA GLY A 293 -3.01 -21.13 -19.59
C GLY A 293 -2.39 -21.28 -18.19
N SER A 294 -1.69 -20.27 -17.67
CA SER A 294 -1.10 -20.26 -16.33
C SER A 294 -1.88 -19.39 -15.33
N ALA A 295 -2.84 -18.58 -15.81
CA ALA A 295 -3.56 -17.61 -14.98
C ALA A 295 -4.61 -18.25 -14.05
N ALA A 296 -5.04 -19.49 -14.31
CA ALA A 296 -6.10 -20.14 -13.56
C ALA A 296 -5.78 -20.34 -12.07
N VAL A 297 -6.79 -20.20 -11.22
CA VAL A 297 -6.73 -20.62 -9.81
C VAL A 297 -7.04 -22.12 -9.76
N PRO A 298 -6.23 -22.96 -9.07
CA PRO A 298 -6.51 -24.40 -8.99
C PRO A 298 -7.90 -24.68 -8.43
N ALA A 299 -8.65 -25.61 -9.04
CA ALA A 299 -10.03 -25.89 -8.67
C ALA A 299 -10.20 -26.28 -7.19
N ALA A 300 -9.28 -27.10 -6.65
CA ALA A 300 -9.26 -27.50 -5.25
C ALA A 300 -9.06 -26.32 -4.28
N THR A 301 -8.39 -25.26 -4.73
CA THR A 301 -8.23 -24.01 -3.97
C THR A 301 -9.45 -23.11 -4.14
N ALA A 302 -9.94 -22.97 -5.38
CA ALA A 302 -11.05 -22.10 -5.76
C ALA A 302 -12.35 -22.41 -5.01
N SER A 303 -12.59 -23.68 -4.65
CA SER A 303 -13.81 -24.10 -3.96
C SER A 303 -13.73 -24.10 -2.43
N GLN A 304 -12.60 -23.71 -1.84
CA GLN A 304 -12.36 -23.81 -0.40
C GLN A 304 -12.02 -22.44 0.19
N GLN A 305 -12.91 -21.88 1.00
CA GLN A 305 -12.82 -20.49 1.49
C GLN A 305 -11.44 -20.16 2.11
N ILE A 306 -10.96 -20.98 3.05
CA ILE A 306 -9.68 -20.73 3.73
C ILE A 306 -8.49 -20.91 2.77
N SER A 307 -8.51 -21.93 1.92
CA SER A 307 -7.45 -22.14 0.93
C SER A 307 -7.39 -21.01 -0.09
N LEU A 308 -8.55 -20.52 -0.55
CA LEU A 308 -8.65 -19.38 -1.45
C LEU A 308 -8.18 -18.09 -0.78
N LEU A 309 -8.51 -17.86 0.50
CA LEU A 309 -8.05 -16.70 1.24
C LEU A 309 -6.51 -16.69 1.35
N ARG A 310 -5.91 -17.83 1.67
CA ARG A 310 -4.44 -17.99 1.67
C ARG A 310 -3.85 -17.76 0.28
N TYR A 311 -4.51 -18.25 -0.77
CA TYR A 311 -4.09 -18.02 -2.14
C TYR A 311 -4.12 -16.54 -2.54
N VAL A 312 -5.12 -15.76 -2.07
CA VAL A 312 -5.13 -14.29 -2.23
C VAL A 312 -3.91 -13.67 -1.55
N MET A 313 -3.54 -14.12 -0.35
CA MET A 313 -2.35 -13.62 0.35
C MET A 313 -1.05 -13.96 -0.39
N ASP A 314 -0.94 -15.18 -0.94
CA ASP A 314 0.19 -15.56 -1.79
C ASP A 314 0.26 -14.70 -3.06
N GLU A 315 -0.89 -14.37 -3.65
CA GLU A 315 -0.95 -13.49 -4.82
C GLU A 315 -0.52 -12.05 -4.49
N ARG A 316 -0.86 -11.55 -3.29
CA ARG A 316 -0.34 -10.27 -2.79
C ARG A 316 1.18 -10.30 -2.60
N ILE A 317 1.73 -11.42 -2.12
CA ILE A 317 3.19 -11.61 -2.05
C ILE A 317 3.80 -11.58 -3.45
N ARG A 318 3.24 -12.32 -4.42
CA ARG A 318 3.72 -12.33 -5.81
C ARG A 318 3.66 -10.94 -6.46
N GLU A 319 2.59 -10.20 -6.23
CA GLU A 319 2.41 -8.89 -6.84
C GLU A 319 3.34 -7.83 -6.22
N PHE A 320 3.55 -7.87 -4.91
CA PHE A 320 4.18 -6.76 -4.17
C PHE A 320 5.50 -7.10 -3.47
N ALA A 321 6.14 -8.23 -3.78
CA ALA A 321 7.41 -8.58 -3.15
C ALA A 321 8.49 -7.49 -3.36
N LEU A 322 9.11 -7.08 -2.26
CA LEU A 322 10.05 -5.96 -2.14
C LEU A 322 9.47 -4.56 -2.49
N GLN A 323 8.14 -4.41 -2.44
CA GLN A 323 7.45 -3.13 -2.67
C GLN A 323 6.80 -2.54 -1.40
N GLY A 324 7.12 -3.06 -0.22
CA GLY A 324 6.66 -2.51 1.08
C GLY A 324 5.25 -2.93 1.53
N PHE A 325 4.38 -3.41 0.63
CA PHE A 325 3.02 -3.85 0.99
C PHE A 325 2.98 -4.98 2.03
N ARG A 326 4.03 -5.83 2.07
CA ARG A 326 4.14 -6.91 3.05
C ARG A 326 4.08 -6.41 4.49
N TRP A 327 4.65 -5.24 4.80
CA TRP A 327 4.55 -4.63 6.13
C TRP A 327 3.10 -4.46 6.56
N TYR A 328 2.29 -3.88 5.67
CA TYR A 328 0.89 -3.62 5.93
C TYR A 328 0.08 -4.91 6.10
N ASP A 329 0.33 -5.92 5.26
CA ASP A 329 -0.34 -7.22 5.39
C ASP A 329 0.05 -7.93 6.69
N MET A 330 1.33 -7.96 7.05
CA MET A 330 1.77 -8.57 8.32
C MET A 330 1.08 -7.93 9.52
N ARG A 331 0.96 -6.60 9.53
CA ARG A 331 0.30 -5.84 10.61
C ARG A 331 -1.19 -6.13 10.71
N ARG A 332 -1.94 -6.00 9.63
CA ARG A 332 -3.40 -6.22 9.70
C ARG A 332 -3.75 -7.67 9.97
N LEU A 333 -2.95 -8.62 9.47
CA LEU A 333 -3.19 -10.05 9.66
C LEU A 333 -2.73 -10.55 11.03
N SER A 334 -1.83 -9.86 11.73
CA SER A 334 -1.40 -10.27 13.08
C SER A 334 -2.51 -10.17 14.13
N VAL A 335 -3.55 -9.38 13.85
CA VAL A 335 -4.75 -9.23 14.69
C VAL A 335 -5.98 -9.90 14.06
N ASP A 336 -5.81 -10.60 12.94
CA ASP A 336 -6.88 -11.35 12.28
C ASP A 336 -6.95 -12.78 12.85
N PRO A 337 -8.10 -13.21 13.41
CA PRO A 337 -8.26 -14.56 13.96
C PRO A 337 -7.96 -15.69 12.96
N LEU A 338 -8.23 -15.50 11.66
CA LEU A 338 -7.99 -16.50 10.61
C LEU A 338 -6.50 -16.71 10.30
N PHE A 339 -5.65 -15.78 10.76
CA PHE A 339 -4.19 -15.83 10.59
C PHE A 339 -3.47 -15.90 11.94
N SER A 340 -4.20 -16.26 13.01
CA SER A 340 -3.62 -16.49 14.33
C SER A 340 -2.49 -17.52 14.27
N GLY A 341 -1.43 -17.25 15.04
CA GLY A 341 -0.23 -18.10 15.06
C GLY A 341 0.75 -17.91 13.90
N THR A 342 0.49 -16.97 12.97
CA THR A 342 1.47 -16.65 11.92
C THR A 342 2.73 -16.03 12.53
N VAL A 343 3.89 -16.64 12.26
CA VAL A 343 5.20 -16.13 12.68
C VAL A 343 5.88 -15.46 11.50
N TYR A 344 6.32 -14.21 11.69
CA TYR A 344 7.06 -13.47 10.68
C TYR A 344 8.53 -13.40 11.05
N THR A 345 9.41 -13.69 10.09
CA THR A 345 10.86 -13.65 10.30
C THR A 345 11.56 -12.84 9.22
N HIS A 346 12.68 -12.23 9.60
CA HIS A 346 13.66 -11.66 8.68
C HIS A 346 14.93 -12.50 8.75
N THR A 347 15.34 -13.07 7.61
CA THR A 347 16.53 -13.92 7.53
C THR A 347 17.66 -13.13 6.89
N GLN A 348 18.80 -13.06 7.57
CA GLN A 348 20.03 -12.51 7.04
C GLN A 348 20.88 -13.64 6.46
N TYR A 349 21.39 -13.43 5.25
CA TYR A 349 22.23 -14.38 4.53
C TYR A 349 23.68 -13.87 4.48
N SER A 350 24.65 -14.78 4.61
CA SER A 350 26.05 -14.51 4.32
C SER A 350 26.28 -14.39 2.80
N ALA A 351 27.46 -13.90 2.40
CA ALA A 351 27.86 -13.86 0.99
C ALA A 351 27.87 -15.25 0.32
N THR A 352 28.03 -16.33 1.09
CA THR A 352 27.97 -17.72 0.61
C THR A 352 26.57 -18.33 0.69
N GLY A 353 25.56 -17.56 1.13
CA GLY A 353 24.16 -17.98 1.17
C GLY A 353 23.75 -18.75 2.41
N GLY A 354 24.67 -18.93 3.35
CA GLY A 354 24.37 -19.48 4.66
C GLY A 354 23.50 -18.50 5.45
N VAL A 355 22.56 -19.00 6.23
CA VAL A 355 21.80 -18.17 7.16
C VAL A 355 22.75 -17.72 8.28
N SER A 356 23.00 -16.42 8.38
CA SER A 356 23.84 -15.86 9.44
C SER A 356 23.02 -15.52 10.68
N ASN A 357 21.82 -14.97 10.50
CA ASN A 357 20.90 -14.61 11.57
C ASN A 357 19.45 -14.81 11.12
N THR A 358 18.56 -15.08 12.08
CA THR A 358 17.11 -15.03 11.89
C THR A 358 16.50 -14.19 13.00
N TYR A 359 15.78 -13.15 12.61
CA TYR A 359 15.08 -12.25 13.52
C TYR A 359 13.59 -12.57 13.45
N THR A 360 12.98 -12.88 14.60
CA THR A 360 11.54 -13.10 14.69
C THR A 360 10.86 -11.79 15.07
N LEU A 361 9.84 -11.41 14.30
CA LEU A 361 9.06 -10.21 14.55
C LEU A 361 8.02 -10.50 15.65
N THR A 362 8.18 -9.87 16.81
CA THR A 362 7.20 -9.97 17.90
C THR A 362 6.05 -8.98 17.68
N PRO A 363 4.87 -9.19 18.30
CA PRO A 363 3.73 -8.27 18.16
C PRO A 363 4.07 -6.82 18.50
N GLU A 364 4.95 -6.58 19.48
CA GLU A 364 5.37 -5.23 19.89
C GLU A 364 6.22 -4.53 18.83
N ARG A 365 6.84 -5.29 17.91
CA ARG A 365 7.68 -4.78 16.82
C ARG A 365 6.90 -4.52 15.53
N LEU A 366 5.58 -4.70 15.54
CA LEU A 366 4.66 -4.29 14.47
C LEU A 366 4.25 -2.81 14.58
N VAL A 367 4.96 -2.03 15.40
CA VAL A 367 4.81 -0.58 15.50
C VAL A 367 6.20 0.05 15.57
N LEU A 368 6.40 1.14 14.83
CA LEU A 368 7.64 1.90 14.84
C LEU A 368 7.66 2.88 16.01
N ARG A 369 8.83 3.08 16.59
CA ARG A 369 9.04 4.16 17.56
C ARG A 369 8.95 5.51 16.84
N LEU A 370 8.31 6.47 17.49
CA LEU A 370 8.39 7.86 17.07
C LEU A 370 9.86 8.32 17.17
N PRO A 371 10.34 9.15 16.23
CA PRO A 371 11.73 9.60 16.24
C PRO A 371 12.06 10.34 17.52
N GLN A 372 13.25 10.15 18.08
CA GLN A 372 13.57 10.66 19.41
C GLN A 372 13.41 12.18 19.51
N LYS A 373 13.76 12.92 18.43
CA LYS A 373 13.55 14.36 18.33
C LYS A 373 12.09 14.78 18.56
N ILE A 374 11.11 14.02 18.07
CA ILE A 374 9.68 14.33 18.26
C ILE A 374 9.30 14.13 19.73
N ILE A 375 9.80 13.08 20.37
CA ILE A 375 9.57 12.82 21.79
C ILE A 375 10.18 13.93 22.65
N ASP A 376 11.42 14.33 22.36
CA ASP A 376 12.10 15.39 23.12
C ASP A 376 11.39 16.75 23.00
N GLN A 377 10.75 17.01 21.86
CA GLN A 377 9.96 18.23 21.61
C GLN A 377 8.55 18.19 22.19
N ASN A 378 8.08 17.04 22.67
CA ASN A 378 6.75 16.88 23.28
C ASN A 378 6.88 16.23 24.67
N PRO A 379 7.32 16.99 25.70
CA PRO A 379 7.54 16.45 27.03
C PRO A 379 6.29 15.75 27.59
N GLY A 380 6.43 14.49 28.01
CA GLY A 380 5.33 13.66 28.50
C GLY A 380 4.69 12.74 27.46
N MET A 381 5.03 12.87 26.17
CA MET A 381 4.58 11.94 25.14
C MET A 381 5.28 10.57 25.29
N VAL A 382 4.50 9.52 25.51
CA VAL A 382 5.02 8.14 25.60
C VAL A 382 5.31 7.60 24.19
N ASN A 383 6.53 7.11 23.99
CA ASN A 383 6.93 6.45 22.76
C ASN A 383 6.42 4.99 22.72
N ASN A 384 6.35 4.41 21.52
CA ASN A 384 6.07 3.00 21.35
C ASN A 384 7.20 2.13 21.95
N PRO A 385 6.89 0.89 22.37
CA PRO A 385 7.84 -0.01 23.04
C PRO A 385 9.08 -0.39 22.21
#